data_AF-A0A937Q3E4-F1
#
_entry.id   AF-A0A937Q3E4-F1
#
_cell.length_a   1.000
_cell.length_b   1.000
_cell.length_c   1.000
_cell.angle_alpha   90.00
_cell.angle_beta   90.00
_cell.angle_gamma   90.00
#
_symmetry.space_group_name_H-M   'P 1'
#
loop_
_entity.id
_entity.type
_entity.pdbx_description
1 polymer ?
#
loop_
_entity_poly.entity_id
_entity_poly.type
_entity_poly.pdbx_seq_one_letter_code
_entity_poly.pdbx_strand_id
1 'polypeptide(L)' 'MKDIKSLSHTKWECKYHLTWIPKYRKKEIYGDLRTHLGEVFRELARRA' A
#
# COMPACT_ATOMS: atom_id res chain seq x y z
N MET A 1 5.61 16.05 11.28
CA MET A 1 4.21 16.46 11.08
C MET A 1 3.33 15.22 11.14
N LYS A 2 2.23 15.22 11.91
CA LYS A 2 1.26 14.12 11.86
C LYS A 2 0.30 14.39 10.71
N ASP A 3 0.18 13.46 9.77
CA ASP A 3 -0.79 13.50 8.66
C ASP A 3 -2.20 13.18 9.18
N ILE A 4 -2.76 14.08 9.99
CA ILE A 4 -4.12 13.97 10.52
C ILE A 4 -5.09 14.45 9.44
N LYS A 5 -5.99 13.57 9.00
CA LYS A 5 -7.07 13.90 8.07
C LYS A 5 -8.30 14.38 8.84
N SER A 6 -9.13 15.21 8.20
CA SER A 6 -10.35 15.74 8.82
C SER A 6 -11.51 15.92 7.85
N LEU A 7 -12.72 15.71 8.35
CA LEU A 7 -14.00 16.16 7.80
C LEU A 7 -14.70 17.04 8.84
N SER A 8 -15.88 17.59 8.51
CA SER A 8 -16.63 18.54 9.35
C SER A 8 -16.82 18.09 10.80
N HIS A 9 -16.92 16.78 11.06
CA HIS A 9 -17.17 16.24 12.40
C HIS A 9 -16.23 15.10 12.82
N THR A 10 -15.17 14.82 12.05
CA THR A 10 -14.26 13.71 12.34
C THR A 10 -12.83 14.07 12.01
N LYS A 11 -11.90 13.71 12.90
CA LYS A 11 -10.45 13.77 12.65
C LYS A 11 -9.86 12.39 12.88
N TRP A 12 -8.94 11.96 12.02
CA TRP A 12 -8.35 10.63 12.12
C TRP A 12 -6.93 10.56 11.56
N GLU A 13 -6.18 9.58 12.07
CA GLU A 13 -4.88 9.16 11.55
C GLU A 13 -4.93 7.63 11.43
N CYS A 14 -5.18 7.13 10.22
CA CYS A 14 -5.30 5.70 9.97
C CYS A 14 -4.04 5.18 9.27
N LYS A 15 -3.09 4.67 10.05
CA LYS A 15 -1.84 4.06 9.56
C LYS A 15 -1.91 2.54 9.74
N TYR A 16 -1.59 1.80 8.69
CA TYR A 16 -1.64 0.34 8.68
C TYR A 16 -0.30 -0.24 8.24
N HIS A 17 0.14 -1.32 8.89
CA HIS A 17 1.25 -2.14 8.43
C HIS A 17 0.69 -3.32 7.62
N LEU A 18 0.79 -3.25 6.29
CA LEU A 18 0.31 -4.29 5.40
C LEU A 18 1.48 -5.13 4.89
N THR A 19 1.41 -6.45 5.07
CA THR A 19 2.40 -7.41 4.56
C THR A 19 1.68 -8.53 3.81
N TRP A 20 2.30 -9.03 2.74
CA TRP A 20 1.77 -10.14 1.95
C TRP A 20 2.90 -11.05 1.46
N ILE A 21 2.55 -12.26 1.03
CA ILE A 21 3.49 -13.27 0.53
C ILE A 21 2.99 -13.83 -0.81
N PRO A 22 3.90 -14.28 -1.70
CA PRO A 22 3.49 -14.99 -2.90
C PRO A 22 2.91 -16.35 -2.53
N LYS A 23 2.04 -16.87 -3.38
CA LYS A 23 1.56 -18.25 -3.25
C LYS A 23 2.77 -19.20 -3.21
N TYR A 24 2.74 -20.13 -2.25
CA TYR A 24 3.85 -21.07 -1.99
C TYR A 24 5.19 -20.44 -1.58
N ARG A 25 5.22 -19.16 -1.17
CA ARG A 25 6.45 -18.44 -0.72
C ARG A 25 7.59 -18.47 -1.75
N LYS A 26 7.25 -18.58 -3.04
CA LYS A 26 8.23 -18.56 -4.11
C LYS A 26 8.97 -17.23 -4.17
N LYS A 27 10.24 -17.25 -4.58
CA LYS A 27 11.05 -16.04 -4.80
C LYS A 27 10.77 -15.36 -6.15
N GLU A 28 9.55 -15.49 -6.69
CA GLU A 28 9.16 -14.94 -7.99
C GLU A 28 8.94 -13.42 -7.96
N ILE A 29 8.63 -12.84 -6.79
CA ILE A 29 8.36 -11.40 -6.64
C ILE A 29 9.62 -10.53 -6.85
N TYR A 30 10.82 -11.08 -6.71
CA TYR A 30 12.06 -10.29 -6.77
C TYR A 30 12.39 -9.87 -8.21
N GLY A 31 13.31 -8.89 -8.36
CA GLY A 31 13.68 -8.33 -9.66
C GLY A 31 12.59 -7.42 -10.23
N ASP A 32 12.37 -7.50 -11.54
CA ASP A 32 11.48 -6.60 -12.28
C ASP A 32 10.02 -6.68 -11.80
N LEU A 33 9.57 -7.86 -11.38
CA LEU A 33 8.21 -8.05 -10.88
C LEU A 33 7.95 -7.21 -9.62
N ARG A 34 8.96 -6.99 -8.77
CA ARG A 34 8.85 -6.15 -7.58
C ARG A 34 8.55 -4.70 -7.95
N THR A 35 9.26 -4.19 -8.96
CA THR A 35 9.12 -2.81 -9.43
C THR A 35 7.73 -2.61 -10.03
N HIS A 36 7.33 -3.51 -10.93
CA HIS A 36 6.02 -3.45 -11.58
C HIS A 36 4.86 -3.53 -10.57
N LEU A 37 4.92 -4.46 -9.61
CA LEU A 37 3.91 -4.55 -8.54
C LEU A 37 3.83 -3.27 -7.71
N GLY A 38 4.97 -2.62 -7.44
CA GLY A 38 5.00 -1.33 -6.74
C GLY A 38 4.26 -0.23 -7.48
N GLU A 39 4.38 -0.18 -8.82
CA GLU A 39 3.64 0.76 -9.67
C GLU A 39 2.14 0.47 -9.65
N VAL A 40 1.75 -0.79 -9.82
CA VAL A 40 0.36 -1.24 -9.77
C VAL A 40 -0.27 -0.88 -8.42
N PHE A 41 0.39 -1.14 -7.28
CA PHE A 41 -0.16 -0.80 -5.97
C PHE A 41 -0.35 0.71 -5.78
N ARG A 42 0.60 1.54 -6.25
CA ARG A 42 0.47 3.01 -6.17
C ARG A 42 -0.63 3.54 -7.09
N GLU A 43 -0.81 2.93 -8.25
CA GLU A 43 -1.92 3.26 -9.14
C GLU A 43 -3.27 2.92 -8.50
N LEU A 44 -3.42 1.70 -7.99
CA LEU A 44 -4.64 1.28 -7.30
C LEU A 44 -4.96 2.17 -6.10
N ALA A 45 -3.95 2.53 -5.29
CA ALA A 45 -4.14 3.41 -4.14
C ALA A 45 -4.55 4.85 -4.52
N ARG A 46 -4.25 5.31 -5.73
CA ARG A 46 -4.66 6.63 -6.23
C ARG A 46 -6.06 6.65 -6.84
N ARG A 47 -6.56 5.49 -7.29
CA ARG A 47 -7.94 5.34 -7.79
C ARG A 47 -8.96 5.29 -6.66
N ALA A 48 -8.51 4.97 -5.45
CA ALA A 48 -9.31 4.87 -4.24
C ALA A 48 -9.54 6.22 -3.56
#